data_AF-B1KLB8-F1
#
_entry.id   AF-B1KLB8-F1
#
_cell.length_a   1.000
_cell.length_b   1.000
_cell.length_c   1.000
_cell.angle_alpha   90.00
_cell.angle_beta   90.00
_cell.angle_gamma   90.00
#
_symmetry.space_group_name_H-M   'P 1'
#
loop_
_entity.id
_entity.type
_entity.pdbx_description
1 polymer ?
#
loop_
_entity_poly.entity_id
_entity_poly.type
_entity_poly.pdbx_seq_one_letter_code
_entity_poly.pdbx_strand_id
1 'polypeptide(L)'
;MVVEIISVIVILAVITIGYKVAPHRDLGKSKPFLAVFPKYKCLVSVTYNPDVLESKLEEFGFKKVGEKGEGVKFTRGSVLGELSVNLTKVDLHLSSANSTKTCLLVNASWVAAFDTGDHWILTKELAEKLENA
;
A
#
# COMPACT_ATOMS: atom_id res chain seq x y z
N MET A 1 -7.23 -28.18 22.04
CA MET A 1 -8.17 -27.63 21.04
C MET A 1 -8.67 -26.22 21.37
N VAL A 2 -9.51 -26.00 22.40
CA VAL A 2 -10.06 -24.64 22.69
C VAL A 2 -8.97 -23.63 23.07
N VAL A 3 -8.03 -24.01 23.94
CA VAL A 3 -6.91 -23.15 24.36
C VAL A 3 -5.98 -22.82 23.18
N GLU A 4 -5.76 -23.76 22.27
CA GLU A 4 -4.93 -23.54 21.07
C GLU A 4 -5.61 -22.59 20.09
N ILE A 5 -6.92 -22.74 19.87
CA ILE A 5 -7.72 -21.83 19.04
C ILE A 5 -7.68 -20.40 19.62
N ILE A 6 -7.88 -20.25 20.92
CA ILE A 6 -7.80 -18.95 21.60
C ILE A 6 -6.41 -18.35 21.42
N SER A 7 -5.35 -19.14 21.57
CA SER A 7 -3.96 -18.67 21.40
C SER A 7 -3.69 -18.17 19.98
N VAL A 8 -4.18 -18.89 18.96
CA VAL A 8 -4.05 -18.46 17.56
C VAL A 8 -4.80 -17.14 17.31
N ILE A 9 -6.02 -17.00 17.83
CA ILE A 9 -6.81 -15.77 17.69
C ILE A 9 -6.08 -14.58 18.34
N VAL A 10 -5.53 -14.77 19.54
CA VAL A 10 -4.77 -13.72 20.24
C VAL A 10 -3.54 -13.31 19.44
N ILE A 11 -2.77 -14.26 18.92
CA ILE A 11 -1.59 -13.97 18.09
C ILE A 11 -1.99 -13.19 16.84
N LEU A 12 -3.03 -13.63 16.12
CA LEU A 12 -3.54 -12.93 14.94
C LEU A 12 -4.00 -11.51 15.28
N ALA A 13 -4.66 -11.31 16.43
CA ALA A 13 -5.07 -9.99 16.89
C ALA A 13 -3.85 -9.09 17.16
N VAL A 14 -2.83 -9.59 17.86
CA VAL A 14 -1.59 -8.84 18.15
C VAL A 14 -0.86 -8.44 16.87
N ILE A 15 -0.68 -9.38 15.93
CA ILE A 15 -0.02 -9.09 14.63
C ILE A 15 -0.86 -8.07 13.84
N THR A 16 -2.18 -8.21 13.82
CA THR A 16 -3.06 -7.27 13.11
C THR A 16 -3.01 -5.87 13.70
N ILE A 17 -3.07 -5.75 15.04
CA ILE A 17 -2.95 -4.48 15.73
C ILE A 17 -1.56 -3.87 15.49
N GLY A 18 -0.50 -4.67 15.66
CA GLY A 18 0.89 -4.28 15.40
C GLY A 18 1.09 -3.75 13.98
N TYR A 19 0.54 -4.45 12.98
CA TYR A 19 0.55 -3.98 11.60
C TYR A 19 -0.23 -2.68 11.44
N LYS A 20 -1.43 -2.54 12.02
CA LYS A 20 -2.22 -1.30 11.92
C LYS A 20 -1.49 -0.08 12.49
N VAL A 21 -0.83 -0.23 13.64
CA VAL A 21 -0.11 0.88 14.30
C VAL A 21 1.30 1.12 13.76
N ALA A 22 1.88 0.16 13.03
CA ALA A 22 3.21 0.33 12.43
C ALA A 22 3.25 1.58 11.52
N PRO A 23 4.25 2.45 11.69
CA PRO A 23 4.36 3.68 10.90
C PRO A 23 4.77 3.38 9.47
N HIS A 24 4.32 4.21 8.54
CA HIS A 24 4.80 4.21 7.15
C HIS A 24 6.26 4.65 7.10
N ARG A 25 7.11 3.80 6.55
CA ARG A 25 8.52 4.07 6.30
C ARG A 25 8.66 4.81 4.98
N ASP A 26 9.55 5.80 4.94
CA ASP A 26 9.91 6.42 3.67
C ASP A 26 10.47 5.39 2.70
N LEU A 27 10.14 5.53 1.42
CA LEU A 27 10.71 4.73 0.36
C LEU A 27 12.22 5.04 0.28
N GLY A 28 13.03 4.22 0.94
CA GLY A 28 14.48 4.37 0.95
C GLY A 28 15.09 4.18 -0.44
N LYS A 29 16.34 4.62 -0.62
CA LYS A 29 17.04 4.54 -1.92
C LYS A 29 17.31 3.10 -2.39
N SER A 30 17.39 2.15 -1.46
CA SER A 30 17.73 0.75 -1.72
C SER A 30 16.60 -0.19 -1.30
N LYS A 31 16.40 -1.25 -2.09
CA LYS A 31 15.48 -2.35 -1.78
C LYS A 31 15.90 -3.02 -0.45
N PRO A 32 14.97 -3.23 0.50
CA PRO A 32 15.29 -3.98 1.71
C PRO A 32 15.44 -5.46 1.40
N PHE A 33 16.35 -6.13 2.10
CA PHE A 33 16.50 -7.58 2.03
C PHE A 33 15.28 -8.30 2.63
N LEU A 34 14.81 -7.80 3.78
CA LEU A 34 13.57 -8.24 4.43
C LEU A 34 12.98 -7.06 5.21
N ALA A 35 11.70 -6.79 5.00
CA ALA A 35 10.95 -5.78 5.74
C ALA A 35 9.84 -6.45 6.56
N VAL A 36 9.88 -6.26 7.88
CA VAL A 36 8.77 -6.65 8.75
C VAL A 36 7.71 -5.56 8.68
N PHE A 37 6.45 -5.96 8.47
CA PHE A 37 5.30 -5.06 8.32
C PHE A 37 5.57 -3.95 7.28
N PRO A 38 5.71 -4.31 6.00
CA PRO A 38 6.04 -3.38 4.93
C PRO A 38 4.91 -2.36 4.74
N LYS A 39 5.17 -1.13 5.17
CA LYS A 39 4.35 0.04 4.88
C LYS A 39 5.27 1.10 4.33
N TYR A 40 5.10 1.47 3.08
CA TYR A 40 5.93 2.47 2.43
C TYR A 40 5.13 3.73 2.14
N LYS A 41 5.80 4.87 2.26
CA LYS A 41 5.31 6.16 1.79
C LYS A 41 6.33 6.77 0.85
N CYS A 42 5.85 7.45 -0.18
CA CYS A 42 6.66 8.19 -1.13
C CYS A 42 5.96 9.51 -1.43
N LEU A 43 6.73 10.61 -1.46
CA LEU A 43 6.21 11.88 -1.95
C LEU A 43 6.45 11.94 -3.45
N VAL A 44 5.38 12.11 -4.21
CA VAL A 44 5.41 12.15 -5.67
C VAL A 44 5.06 13.57 -6.09
N SER A 45 5.91 14.17 -6.92
CA SER A 45 5.68 15.53 -7.44
C SER A 45 4.78 15.46 -8.68
N VAL A 46 3.48 15.26 -8.48
CA VAL A 46 2.48 15.29 -9.55
C VAL A 46 1.66 16.55 -9.42
N THR A 47 1.43 17.25 -10.54
CA THR A 47 0.40 18.29 -10.61
C THR A 47 -0.94 17.63 -10.33
N TYR A 48 -1.57 17.95 -9.20
CA TYR A 48 -2.79 17.29 -8.74
C TYR A 48 -3.96 17.60 -9.68
N ASN A 49 -4.10 16.78 -10.72
CA ASN A 49 -5.32 16.65 -11.50
C ASN A 49 -5.93 15.27 -11.16
N PRO A 50 -6.99 15.23 -10.33
CA PRO A 50 -7.63 14.00 -9.90
C PRO A 50 -8.02 13.07 -11.05
N ASP A 51 -8.55 13.62 -12.14
CA ASP A 51 -9.06 12.83 -13.26
C ASP A 51 -7.93 12.16 -14.04
N VAL A 52 -6.82 12.87 -14.24
CA VAL A 52 -5.62 12.34 -14.90
C VAL A 52 -4.96 11.26 -14.05
N LEU A 53 -4.90 11.49 -12.74
CA LEU A 53 -4.30 10.55 -11.80
C LEU A 53 -5.16 9.27 -11.65
N GLU A 54 -6.48 9.43 -11.60
CA GLU A 54 -7.44 8.32 -11.58
C GLU A 54 -7.34 7.48 -12.85
N SER A 55 -7.38 8.11 -14.04
CA SER A 55 -7.24 7.40 -15.32
C SER A 55 -5.92 6.63 -15.43
N LYS A 56 -4.79 7.21 -14.99
CA LYS A 56 -3.50 6.51 -14.98
C LYS A 56 -3.45 5.34 -14.00
N LEU A 57 -4.03 5.51 -12.81
CA LEU A 57 -4.10 4.44 -11.83
C LEU A 57 -5.00 3.29 -12.33
N GLU A 58 -6.08 3.61 -13.05
CA GLU A 58 -6.91 2.62 -13.74
C GLU A 58 -6.16 1.85 -14.83
N GLU A 59 -5.32 2.52 -15.63
CA GLU A 59 -4.42 1.86 -16.60
C GLU A 59 -3.47 0.87 -15.91
N PHE A 60 -3.03 1.17 -14.69
CA PHE A 60 -2.24 0.25 -13.87
C PHE A 60 -3.09 -0.80 -13.14
N GLY A 61 -4.39 -0.88 -13.40
CA GLY A 61 -5.31 -1.86 -12.83
C GLY A 61 -5.77 -1.57 -11.40
N PHE A 62 -5.56 -0.35 -10.90
CA PHE A 62 -6.15 0.10 -9.64
C PHE A 62 -7.60 0.54 -9.86
N LYS A 63 -8.43 0.35 -8.83
CA LYS A 63 -9.82 0.81 -8.78
C LYS A 63 -10.02 1.71 -7.58
N LYS A 64 -10.67 2.85 -7.78
CA LYS A 64 -11.10 3.72 -6.69
C LYS A 64 -12.13 3.00 -5.83
N VAL A 65 -11.95 3.02 -4.51
CA VAL A 65 -12.87 2.38 -3.56
C VAL A 65 -13.46 3.32 -2.54
N GLY A 66 -12.99 4.56 -2.53
CA GLY A 66 -13.57 5.59 -1.70
C GLY A 66 -12.66 6.79 -1.56
N GLU A 67 -13.21 7.80 -0.92
CA GLU A 67 -12.55 9.04 -0.59
C GLU A 67 -12.74 9.26 0.91
N LYS A 68 -11.68 9.62 1.62
CA LYS A 68 -11.73 9.84 3.07
C LYS A 68 -10.92 11.08 3.43
N GLY A 69 -11.63 12.19 3.72
CA GLY A 69 -10.99 13.48 4.01
C GLY A 69 -10.30 14.03 2.76
N GLU A 70 -9.06 14.50 2.90
CA GLU A 70 -8.25 15.04 1.79
C GLU A 70 -7.54 13.96 0.95
N GLY A 71 -8.06 12.73 0.94
CA GLY A 71 -7.40 11.66 0.23
C GLY A 71 -8.29 10.61 -0.40
N VAL A 72 -7.83 10.14 -1.55
CA VAL A 72 -8.52 9.14 -2.36
C VAL A 72 -7.85 7.79 -2.16
N LYS A 73 -8.68 6.75 -1.99
CA LYS A 73 -8.25 5.37 -1.78
C LYS A 73 -8.43 4.54 -3.05
N PHE A 74 -7.35 3.90 -3.47
CA PHE A 74 -7.36 2.96 -4.60
C PHE A 74 -6.89 1.57 -4.17
N THR A 75 -7.38 0.55 -4.86
CA THR A 75 -6.98 -0.85 -4.66
C THR A 75 -6.78 -1.57 -5.97
N ARG A 76 -5.73 -2.38 -6.04
CA ARG A 76 -5.46 -3.32 -7.14
C ARG A 76 -5.27 -4.72 -6.56
N GLY A 77 -5.91 -5.74 -7.15
CA GLY A 77 -5.81 -7.15 -6.71
C GLY A 77 -7.16 -7.76 -6.26
N SER A 78 -7.24 -9.09 -6.18
CA SER A 78 -8.41 -9.86 -5.68
C SER A 78 -8.03 -10.65 -4.43
N VAL A 79 -8.95 -10.81 -3.48
CA VAL A 79 -8.75 -11.62 -2.25
C VAL A 79 -9.28 -13.06 -2.43
N LEU A 80 -9.97 -13.36 -3.54
CA LEU A 80 -10.61 -14.65 -3.80
C LEU A 80 -9.91 -15.40 -4.94
N GLY A 81 -9.25 -16.51 -4.59
CA GLY A 81 -8.75 -17.55 -5.51
C GLY A 81 -7.26 -17.43 -5.88
N GLU A 82 -6.48 -18.45 -5.47
CA GLU A 82 -5.10 -18.79 -5.90
C GLU A 82 -3.96 -17.82 -5.55
N LEU A 83 -3.36 -18.06 -4.37
CA LEU A 83 -2.05 -17.57 -3.88
C LEU A 83 -0.97 -17.33 -4.97
N SER A 84 -1.11 -16.24 -5.71
CA SER A 84 -0.08 -15.67 -6.56
C SER A 84 0.26 -14.30 -5.97
N VAL A 85 1.54 -13.98 -5.88
CA VAL A 85 2.05 -12.70 -5.35
C VAL A 85 1.47 -11.48 -6.11
N ASN A 86 0.90 -11.72 -7.29
CA ASN A 86 0.04 -10.79 -8.06
C ASN A 86 -1.30 -10.42 -7.39
N LEU A 87 -1.65 -11.05 -6.26
CA LEU A 87 -2.86 -10.81 -5.45
C LEU A 87 -2.61 -9.90 -4.24
N THR A 88 -1.47 -9.21 -4.18
CA THR A 88 -1.25 -8.23 -3.12
C THR A 88 -2.22 -7.08 -3.32
N LYS A 89 -3.33 -7.10 -2.57
CA LYS A 89 -4.27 -6.00 -2.60
C LYS A 89 -3.57 -4.78 -2.03
N VAL A 90 -3.34 -3.77 -2.86
CA VAL A 90 -2.52 -2.61 -2.51
C VAL A 90 -3.41 -1.41 -2.28
N ASP A 91 -3.46 -0.91 -1.05
CA ASP A 91 -4.21 0.28 -0.70
C ASP A 91 -3.33 1.51 -0.91
N LEU A 92 -3.64 2.28 -1.96
CA LEU A 92 -3.03 3.58 -2.21
C LEU A 92 -3.82 4.66 -1.50
N HIS A 93 -3.14 5.50 -0.74
CA HIS A 93 -3.71 6.75 -0.25
C HIS A 93 -2.95 7.90 -0.86
N LEU A 94 -3.68 8.79 -1.52
CA LEU A 94 -3.17 10.05 -2.02
C LEU A 94 -3.60 11.13 -1.05
N SER A 95 -2.68 11.90 -0.49
CA SER A 95 -3.03 13.10 0.28
C SER A 95 -2.34 14.32 -0.31
N SER A 96 -3.05 15.44 -0.35
CA SER A 96 -2.46 16.73 -0.73
C SER A 96 -1.45 17.15 0.33
N ALA A 97 -0.16 17.15 -0.01
CA ALA A 97 0.89 17.62 0.90
C ALA A 97 1.17 19.12 0.69
N ASN A 98 0.92 19.62 -0.52
CA ASN A 98 0.92 21.02 -0.96
C ASN A 98 0.39 21.07 -2.41
N SER A 99 0.06 22.24 -2.95
CA SER A 99 -0.54 22.44 -4.30
C SER A 99 0.21 21.80 -5.48
N THR A 100 1.44 21.32 -5.29
CA THR A 100 2.29 20.69 -6.31
C THR A 100 2.81 19.29 -5.94
N LYS A 101 2.45 18.75 -4.77
CA LYS A 101 2.97 17.46 -4.29
C LYS A 101 1.88 16.60 -3.67
N THR A 102 1.88 15.32 -4.05
CA THR A 102 0.96 14.32 -3.53
C THR A 102 1.74 13.24 -2.79
N CYS A 103 1.31 12.91 -1.58
CA CYS A 103 1.88 11.80 -0.84
C CYS A 103 1.21 10.50 -1.27
N LEU A 104 2.00 9.54 -1.74
CA LEU A 104 1.59 8.19 -2.09
C LEU A 104 1.91 7.25 -0.92
N LEU A 105 0.88 6.72 -0.26
CA LEU A 105 1.03 5.67 0.74
C LEU A 105 0.66 4.34 0.13
N VAL A 106 1.55 3.35 0.20
CA VAL A 106 1.34 2.00 -0.33
C VAL A 106 1.28 1.01 0.82
N ASN A 107 0.15 0.32 0.96
CA ASN A 107 -0.06 -0.68 2.00
C ASN A 107 -0.48 -2.01 1.39
N ALA A 108 -0.06 -3.12 2.01
CA ALA A 108 -0.73 -4.40 1.80
C ALA A 108 -2.10 -4.39 2.51
N SER A 109 -3.13 -4.90 1.83
CA SER A 109 -4.51 -4.97 2.32
C SER A 109 -4.75 -6.14 3.27
N TRP A 110 -3.87 -7.14 3.26
CA TRP A 110 -3.76 -8.10 4.35
C TRP A 110 -2.46 -7.84 5.10
N VAL A 111 -2.37 -8.34 6.33
CA VAL A 111 -1.14 -8.27 7.12
C VAL A 111 -0.04 -9.05 6.40
N ALA A 112 0.80 -8.33 5.66
CA ALA A 112 2.09 -8.84 5.23
C ALA A 112 3.00 -8.73 6.45
N ALA A 113 3.27 -9.85 7.12
CA ALA A 113 4.23 -9.85 8.23
C ALA A 113 5.64 -9.58 7.73
N PHE A 114 5.95 -10.05 6.51
CA PHE A 114 7.27 -9.95 5.88
C PHE A 114 7.13 -9.61 4.39
N ASP A 115 8.10 -8.88 3.86
CA ASP A 115 8.26 -8.57 2.45
C ASP A 115 9.72 -8.64 2.07
N THR A 116 10.02 -9.33 0.98
CA THR A 116 11.36 -9.45 0.36
C THR A 116 11.64 -8.30 -0.60
N GLY A 117 10.99 -7.16 -0.38
CA GLY A 117 11.08 -5.92 -1.15
C GLY A 117 10.20 -5.86 -2.39
N ASP A 118 9.20 -6.73 -2.54
CA ASP A 118 8.25 -6.69 -3.65
C ASP A 118 7.32 -5.47 -3.52
N HIS A 119 6.91 -5.16 -2.28
CA HIS A 119 6.15 -3.93 -1.99
C HIS A 119 6.99 -2.68 -2.22
N TRP A 120 8.30 -2.75 -1.93
CA TRP A 120 9.23 -1.66 -2.21
C TRP A 120 9.36 -1.43 -3.72
N ILE A 121 9.54 -2.50 -4.50
CA ILE A 121 9.62 -2.41 -5.98
C ILE A 121 8.35 -1.81 -6.54
N LEU A 122 7.18 -2.34 -6.14
CA LEU A 122 5.89 -1.82 -6.59
C LEU A 122 5.71 -0.34 -6.26
N THR A 123 6.04 0.07 -5.03
CA THR A 123 5.94 1.47 -4.61
C THR A 123 6.86 2.36 -5.42
N LYS A 124 8.07 1.90 -5.70
CA LYS A 124 9.06 2.64 -6.49
C LYS A 124 8.63 2.79 -7.94
N GLU A 125 8.25 1.70 -8.59
CA GLU A 125 7.77 1.73 -9.98
C GLU A 125 6.53 2.61 -10.12
N LEU A 126 5.62 2.55 -9.15
CA LEU A 126 4.43 3.39 -9.15
C LEU A 126 4.77 4.86 -8.98
N ALA A 127 5.67 5.20 -8.05
CA ALA A 127 6.14 6.57 -7.87
C ALA A 127 6.79 7.11 -9.15
N GLU A 128 7.75 6.37 -9.74
CA GLU A 128 8.44 6.76 -10.97
C GLU A 128 7.46 6.93 -12.14
N LYS A 129 6.49 6.01 -12.28
CA LYS A 129 5.48 6.11 -13.34
C LYS A 129 4.53 7.28 -13.15
N LEU A 130 4.26 7.71 -11.91
CA LEU A 130 3.42 8.86 -11.63
C LEU A 130 4.18 10.20 -11.76
N GLU A 131 5.48 10.25 -11.47
CA GLU A 131 6.30 11.45 -11.67
C GLU A 131 6.55 11.78 -13.15
N ASN A 132 6.65 10.75 -14.01
CA ASN A 132 6.91 10.92 -15.44
C ASN A 132 5.64 11.10 -16.28
N ALA A 133 4.51 11.39 -15.64
CA ALA A 133 3.18 11.28 -16.21
C ALA A 133 2.54 12.65 -16.41
#